data_AF-A0A6N1Y9Q1-F1
#
_entry.id   AF-A0A6N1Y9Q1-F1
#
_cell.length_a   1.000
_cell.length_b   1.000
_cell.length_c   1.000
_cell.angle_alpha   90.00
_cell.angle_beta   90.00
_cell.angle_gamma   90.00
#
_symmetry.space_group_name_H-M   'P 1'
#
loop_
_entity.id
_entity.type
_entity.pdbx_description
1 polymer ?
#
loop_
_entity_poly.entity_id
_entity_poly.type
_entity_poly.pdbx_seq_one_letter_code
_entity_poly.pdbx_strand_id
1 'polypeptide(L)'
;MMVTFVSQCEHKALNRTRRVLDAFANRIGTNTWQTVITEDGLQAVKKLLRKSATKNTAVSCHWIRSRSRSEFLWVVGSKNEFNEQGVVPVNYTNQIDALKMDEIDVNIENYYANTKKQPLDQHLFAVGYVAYLLSKQLVEDDKLAKTAFVAGCWHDMGKIDAGFQTWILEKTKKQLIDEIP
;
A
#
# COMPACT_ATOMS: atom_id res chain seq x y z
N MET A 1 -16.81 -25.89 -20.77
CA MET A 1 -15.65 -25.05 -20.41
C MET A 1 -15.22 -25.42 -18.98
N MET A 2 -13.92 -25.64 -18.72
CA MET A 2 -13.45 -25.91 -17.36
C MET A 2 -13.03 -24.59 -16.70
N VAL A 3 -13.66 -24.25 -15.57
CA VAL A 3 -13.42 -22.99 -14.86
C VAL A 3 -12.92 -23.24 -13.44
N THR A 4 -12.11 -22.32 -12.96
CA THR A 4 -11.67 -22.23 -11.58
C THR A 4 -12.15 -20.90 -10.99
N PHE A 5 -12.68 -20.96 -9.78
CA PHE A 5 -13.05 -19.79 -8.99
C PHE A 5 -12.13 -19.69 -7.78
N VAL A 6 -11.59 -18.49 -7.53
CA VAL A 6 -10.76 -18.20 -6.36
C VAL A 6 -11.42 -17.08 -5.58
N SER A 7 -11.58 -17.26 -4.27
CA SER A 7 -12.21 -16.29 -3.38
C SER A 7 -11.21 -15.67 -2.40
N GLN A 8 -11.12 -14.34 -2.39
CA GLN A 8 -10.50 -13.54 -1.32
C GLN A 8 -11.58 -12.80 -0.51
N CYS A 9 -12.76 -13.41 -0.39
CA CYS A 9 -13.85 -12.84 0.40
C CYS A 9 -13.51 -12.88 1.90
N GLU A 10 -13.86 -11.80 2.60
CA GLU A 10 -13.64 -11.67 4.03
C GLU A 10 -14.95 -11.64 4.83
N HIS A 11 -14.85 -11.93 6.13
CA HIS A 11 -15.95 -11.85 7.08
C HIS A 11 -17.21 -12.61 6.60
N LYS A 12 -18.39 -12.00 6.74
CA LYS A 12 -19.68 -12.59 6.36
C LYS A 12 -19.81 -12.84 4.85
N ALA A 13 -19.00 -12.18 4.01
CA ALA A 13 -19.03 -12.40 2.56
C ALA A 13 -18.54 -13.81 2.22
N LEU A 14 -17.52 -14.31 2.93
CA LEU A 14 -16.95 -15.64 2.70
C LEU A 14 -18.02 -16.74 2.80
N ASN A 15 -18.82 -16.74 3.87
CA ASN A 15 -19.86 -17.75 4.06
C ASN A 15 -20.97 -17.67 3.01
N ARG A 16 -21.27 -16.47 2.50
CA ARG A 16 -22.27 -16.28 1.43
C ARG A 16 -21.75 -16.79 0.10
N THR A 17 -20.54 -16.40 -0.27
CA THR A 17 -19.86 -16.85 -1.51
C THR A 17 -19.71 -18.35 -1.54
N ARG A 18 -19.30 -18.96 -0.42
CA ARG A 18 -19.20 -20.42 -0.26
C ARG A 18 -20.51 -21.12 -0.59
N ARG A 19 -21.63 -20.67 -0.01
CA ARG A 19 -22.96 -21.25 -0.29
C ARG A 19 -23.34 -21.19 -1.76
N VAL A 20 -22.99 -20.11 -2.46
CA VAL A 20 -23.24 -20.00 -3.91
C VAL A 20 -22.33 -20.98 -4.65
N LEU A 21 -21.01 -20.89 -4.48
CA LEU A 21 -20.06 -21.68 -5.25
C LEU A 21 -20.14 -23.19 -4.99
N ASP A 22 -20.41 -23.61 -3.75
CA ASP A 22 -20.57 -25.02 -3.39
C ASP A 22 -21.77 -25.68 -4.10
N ALA A 23 -22.77 -24.89 -4.52
CA ALA A 23 -23.92 -25.40 -5.26
C ALA A 23 -23.62 -25.64 -6.76
N PHE A 24 -22.59 -25.00 -7.32
CA PHE A 24 -22.28 -25.03 -8.76
C PHE A 24 -20.95 -25.71 -9.08
N ALA A 25 -20.06 -25.84 -8.10
CA ALA A 25 -18.69 -26.29 -8.34
C ALA A 25 -18.14 -27.11 -7.19
N ASN A 26 -17.20 -28.01 -7.52
CA ASN A 26 -16.51 -28.80 -6.51
C ASN A 26 -15.45 -27.94 -5.84
N ARG A 27 -15.49 -27.91 -4.51
CA ARG A 27 -14.46 -27.23 -3.72
C ARG A 27 -13.19 -28.08 -3.70
N ILE A 28 -12.09 -27.54 -4.23
CA ILE A 28 -10.78 -28.21 -4.30
C ILE A 28 -9.76 -27.67 -3.29
N GLY A 29 -10.08 -26.55 -2.64
CA GLY A 29 -9.27 -25.94 -1.59
C GLY A 29 -10.11 -25.04 -0.70
N THR A 30 -9.50 -24.45 0.35
CA THR A 30 -10.23 -23.66 1.36
C THR A 30 -11.12 -22.57 0.75
N ASN A 31 -10.60 -21.87 -0.28
CA ASN A 31 -11.26 -20.79 -0.98
C ASN A 31 -11.18 -20.95 -2.52
N THR A 32 -11.13 -22.20 -2.99
CA THR A 32 -10.96 -22.50 -4.41
C THR A 32 -11.95 -23.57 -4.87
N TRP A 33 -12.59 -23.32 -6.01
CA TRP A 33 -13.56 -24.22 -6.62
C TRP A 33 -13.21 -24.48 -8.08
N GLN A 34 -13.57 -25.66 -8.57
CA GLN A 34 -13.36 -26.03 -9.96
C GLN A 34 -14.54 -26.84 -10.47
N THR A 35 -14.96 -26.56 -11.71
CA THR A 35 -16.07 -27.28 -12.34
C THR A 35 -16.00 -27.21 -13.86
N VAL A 36 -16.69 -28.13 -14.52
CA VAL A 36 -16.99 -28.05 -15.95
C VAL A 36 -18.38 -27.45 -16.10
N ILE A 37 -18.47 -26.28 -16.72
CA ILE A 37 -19.71 -25.52 -16.87
C ILE A 37 -19.90 -25.02 -18.31
N THR A 38 -21.14 -24.71 -18.67
CA THR A 38 -21.51 -24.00 -19.90
C THR A 38 -21.33 -22.49 -19.73
N GLU A 39 -21.30 -21.75 -20.84
CA GLU A 39 -21.21 -20.28 -20.79
C GLU A 39 -22.42 -19.66 -20.06
N ASP A 40 -23.63 -20.14 -20.35
CA ASP A 40 -24.85 -19.70 -19.67
C ASP A 40 -24.81 -19.99 -18.17
N GLY A 41 -24.29 -21.17 -17.79
CA GLY A 41 -24.08 -21.51 -16.39
C GLY A 41 -23.08 -20.58 -15.72
N LEU A 42 -22.00 -20.20 -16.40
CA LEU A 42 -21.02 -19.25 -15.89
C LEU A 42 -21.65 -17.86 -15.67
N GLN A 43 -22.47 -17.40 -16.62
CA GLN A 43 -23.18 -16.12 -16.49
C GLN A 43 -24.19 -16.15 -15.34
N ALA A 44 -24.89 -17.26 -15.13
CA ALA A 44 -25.79 -17.45 -13.99
C ALA A 44 -25.05 -17.37 -12.65
N VAL A 45 -23.91 -18.05 -12.52
CA VAL A 45 -23.05 -17.98 -11.32
C VAL A 45 -22.58 -16.54 -11.08
N LYS A 46 -22.10 -15.86 -12.12
CA LYS A 46 -21.67 -14.46 -12.04
C LYS A 46 -22.80 -13.55 -11.54
N LYS A 47 -24.02 -13.74 -12.05
CA LYS A 47 -25.21 -12.98 -11.66
C LYS A 47 -25.59 -13.22 -10.20
N LEU A 48 -25.53 -14.48 -9.73
CA LEU A 48 -25.81 -14.84 -8.35
C LEU A 48 -24.78 -14.25 -7.38
N LEU A 49 -23.48 -14.39 -7.71
CA LEU A 49 -22.40 -13.80 -6.91
C LEU A 49 -22.55 -12.28 -6.80
N ARG A 50 -22.88 -11.59 -7.91
CA ARG A 50 -23.13 -10.13 -7.91
C ARG A 50 -24.32 -9.74 -7.03
N LYS A 51 -25.39 -10.55 -6.99
CA LYS A 51 -26.57 -10.27 -6.16
C LYS A 51 -26.24 -10.34 -4.66
N SER A 52 -25.35 -11.24 -4.26
CA SER A 52 -24.90 -11.39 -2.86
C SER A 52 -23.67 -10.56 -2.50
N ALA A 53 -23.11 -9.81 -3.45
CA ALA A 53 -21.84 -9.13 -3.28
C ALA A 53 -21.95 -7.97 -2.29
N THR A 54 -20.95 -7.87 -1.42
CA THR A 54 -20.71 -6.74 -0.52
C THR A 54 -19.30 -6.19 -0.74
N LYS A 55 -18.92 -5.12 -0.03
CA LYS A 55 -17.56 -4.55 -0.09
C LYS A 55 -16.44 -5.56 0.19
N ASN A 56 -16.72 -6.59 0.99
CA ASN A 56 -15.76 -7.63 1.38
C ASN A 56 -15.84 -8.87 0.47
N THR A 57 -16.60 -8.82 -0.62
CA THR A 57 -16.67 -9.90 -1.60
C THR A 57 -15.57 -9.69 -2.62
N ALA A 58 -14.76 -10.71 -2.87
CA ALA A 58 -13.73 -10.71 -3.91
C ALA A 58 -13.63 -12.13 -4.48
N VAL A 59 -14.09 -12.33 -5.71
CA VAL A 59 -14.05 -13.63 -6.39
C VAL A 59 -13.54 -13.45 -7.81
N SER A 60 -12.46 -14.14 -8.16
CA SER A 60 -11.93 -14.20 -9.53
C SER A 60 -12.36 -15.50 -10.22
N CYS A 61 -12.55 -15.41 -11.53
CA CYS A 61 -12.88 -16.55 -12.39
C CYS A 61 -11.85 -16.69 -13.50
N HIS A 62 -11.33 -17.91 -13.64
CA HIS A 62 -10.36 -18.29 -14.66
C HIS A 62 -10.89 -19.44 -15.50
N TRP A 63 -10.76 -19.33 -16.81
CA TRP A 63 -10.98 -20.45 -17.73
C TRP A 63 -9.67 -21.18 -17.99
N ILE A 64 -9.63 -22.46 -17.69
CA ILE A 64 -8.55 -23.35 -18.12
C ILE A 64 -8.76 -23.74 -19.59
N ARG A 65 -7.95 -23.16 -20.48
CA ARG A 65 -7.94 -23.43 -21.93
C ARG A 65 -7.16 -24.69 -22.26
N SER A 66 -6.00 -24.85 -21.63
CA SER A 66 -5.11 -26.00 -21.79
C SER A 66 -4.38 -26.28 -20.48
N ARG A 67 -3.55 -27.34 -20.44
CA ARG A 67 -2.73 -27.68 -19.26
C ARG A 67 -1.82 -26.54 -18.79
N SER A 68 -1.38 -25.66 -19.69
CA SER A 68 -0.44 -24.57 -19.39
C SER A 68 -1.05 -23.18 -19.52
N ARG A 69 -2.31 -23.05 -19.98
CA ARG A 69 -2.95 -21.75 -20.20
C ARG A 69 -4.27 -21.63 -19.45
N SER A 70 -4.30 -20.70 -18.52
CA SER A 70 -5.52 -20.16 -17.93
C SER A 70 -5.74 -18.73 -18.43
N GLU A 71 -7.00 -18.40 -18.70
CA GLU A 71 -7.44 -17.08 -19.14
C GLU A 71 -8.28 -16.46 -18.02
N PHE A 72 -7.96 -15.22 -17.66
CA PHE A 72 -8.74 -14.46 -16.70
C PHE A 72 -10.03 -13.94 -17.37
N LEU A 73 -11.18 -14.28 -16.80
CA LEU A 73 -12.48 -13.87 -17.38
C LEU A 73 -13.05 -12.64 -16.69
N TRP A 74 -13.15 -12.66 -15.36
CA TRP A 74 -13.74 -11.56 -14.59
C TRP A 74 -13.48 -11.69 -13.09
N VAL A 75 -13.66 -10.56 -12.38
CA VAL A 75 -13.79 -10.48 -10.93
C VAL A 75 -15.18 -9.97 -10.55
N VAL A 76 -15.72 -10.49 -9.45
CA VAL A 76 -16.91 -9.98 -8.77
C VAL A 76 -16.50 -9.40 -7.41
N GLY A 77 -16.89 -8.14 -7.18
CA GLY A 77 -16.63 -7.43 -5.93
C GLY A 77 -15.33 -6.60 -5.97
N SER A 78 -14.56 -6.61 -4.87
CA SER A 78 -13.29 -5.89 -4.74
C SER A 78 -12.28 -6.44 -5.75
N LYS A 79 -11.76 -5.55 -6.59
CA LYS A 79 -10.67 -5.85 -7.53
C LYS A 79 -9.29 -5.70 -6.90
N ASN A 80 -9.19 -5.02 -5.76
CA ASN A 80 -7.92 -4.71 -5.10
C ASN A 80 -7.24 -5.97 -4.55
N GLU A 81 -8.01 -7.03 -4.30
CA GLU A 81 -7.50 -8.33 -3.84
C GLU A 81 -6.82 -9.15 -4.95
N PHE A 82 -6.81 -8.64 -6.19
CA PHE A 82 -6.26 -9.34 -7.35
C PHE A 82 -5.42 -8.38 -8.21
N ASN A 83 -4.41 -8.93 -8.87
CA ASN A 83 -3.72 -8.21 -9.94
C ASN A 83 -4.56 -8.18 -11.24
N GLU A 84 -4.03 -7.57 -12.31
CA GLU A 84 -4.70 -7.46 -13.61
C GLU A 84 -5.06 -8.82 -14.24
N GLN A 85 -4.37 -9.88 -13.84
CA GLN A 85 -4.59 -11.27 -14.30
C GLN A 85 -5.51 -12.07 -13.35
N GLY A 86 -6.10 -11.42 -12.35
CA GLY A 86 -6.97 -12.09 -11.37
C GLY A 86 -6.21 -12.97 -10.37
N VAL A 87 -4.88 -12.85 -10.29
CA VAL A 87 -4.02 -13.61 -9.38
C VAL A 87 -3.92 -12.89 -8.04
N VAL A 88 -3.93 -13.67 -6.97
CA VAL A 88 -3.86 -13.20 -5.59
C VAL A 88 -2.42 -12.78 -5.25
N PRO A 89 -2.18 -11.61 -4.63
CA PRO A 89 -0.85 -11.22 -4.17
C PRO A 89 -0.36 -12.16 -3.06
N VAL A 90 0.92 -12.54 -3.13
CA VAL A 90 1.56 -13.43 -2.14
C VAL A 90 2.25 -12.66 -1.01
N ASN A 91 2.65 -11.42 -1.27
CA ASN A 91 3.30 -10.53 -0.32
C ASN A 91 2.63 -9.16 -0.37
N TYR A 92 2.48 -8.53 0.79
CA TYR A 92 1.98 -7.17 0.92
C TYR A 92 3.10 -6.29 1.46
N THR A 93 3.36 -5.15 0.80
CA THR A 93 4.22 -4.11 1.36
C THR A 93 3.34 -3.22 2.22
N ASN A 94 3.59 -3.18 3.53
CA ASN A 94 3.03 -2.13 4.36
C ASN A 94 3.67 -0.82 3.90
N GLN A 95 2.87 0.21 3.64
CA GLN A 95 3.31 1.49 3.08
C GLN A 95 4.41 2.18 3.90
N ILE A 96 4.57 1.77 5.16
CA ILE A 96 5.61 2.20 6.10
C ILE A 96 7.01 1.74 5.65
N ASP A 97 7.13 0.62 4.93
CA ASP A 97 8.41 0.00 4.55
C ASP A 97 8.95 0.47 3.19
N ALA A 98 8.36 1.51 2.59
CA ALA A 98 8.62 1.89 1.19
C ALA A 98 10.03 2.47 0.92
N LEU A 99 10.81 2.76 1.96
CA LEU A 99 12.17 3.30 1.84
C LEU A 99 13.17 2.45 2.65
N LYS A 100 13.35 1.18 2.25
CA LYS A 100 14.49 0.38 2.74
C LYS A 100 15.75 0.79 1.98
N MET A 101 16.60 1.61 2.62
CA MET A 101 18.00 1.78 2.24
C MET A 101 18.84 1.23 3.40
N ASP A 102 19.63 0.18 3.13
CA ASP A 102 20.58 -0.46 4.07
C ASP A 102 20.04 -0.80 5.47
N GLU A 103 18.92 -1.54 5.54
CA GLU A 103 18.39 -2.16 6.78
C GLU A 103 18.02 -1.20 7.94
N ILE A 104 18.13 0.12 7.75
CA ILE A 104 17.72 1.10 8.75
C ILE A 104 16.29 1.55 8.42
N ASP A 105 15.38 1.24 9.33
CA ASP A 105 14.01 1.74 9.30
C ASP A 105 14.04 3.23 9.71
N VAL A 106 14.46 4.09 8.78
CA VAL A 106 14.54 5.54 9.00
C VAL A 106 13.11 6.08 8.95
N ASN A 107 12.39 5.93 10.04
CA ASN A 107 11.12 6.61 10.22
C ASN A 107 11.42 8.09 10.53
N ILE A 108 11.61 8.90 9.47
CA ILE A 108 12.00 10.32 9.55
C ILE A 108 11.01 11.12 10.43
N GLU A 109 9.76 10.65 10.58
CA GLU A 109 8.74 11.26 11.45
C GLU A 109 9.11 11.27 12.94
N ASN A 110 10.03 10.40 13.38
CA ASN A 110 10.47 10.31 14.79
C ASN A 110 11.67 11.20 15.13
N TYR A 111 12.23 11.92 14.16
CA TYR A 111 13.44 12.71 14.34
C TYR A 111 13.12 14.21 14.50
N TYR A 112 13.87 14.87 15.37
CA TYR A 112 13.72 16.31 15.62
C TYR A 112 14.84 17.13 14.97
N ALA A 113 14.49 18.27 14.37
CA ALA A 113 15.45 19.20 13.77
C ALA A 113 16.16 20.09 14.80
N ASN A 114 15.52 20.34 15.94
CA ASN A 114 15.97 21.28 16.97
C ASN A 114 15.36 20.99 18.34
N THR A 115 15.79 21.75 19.35
CA THR A 115 15.33 21.66 20.75
C THR A 115 13.85 22.03 20.94
N LYS A 116 13.22 22.70 19.97
CA LYS A 116 11.77 22.98 19.98
C LYS A 116 10.93 21.80 19.50
N LYS A 117 11.54 20.62 19.29
CA LYS A 117 10.88 19.40 18.79
C LYS A 117 10.18 19.59 17.44
N GLN A 118 10.74 20.43 16.57
CA GLN A 118 10.27 20.52 15.19
C GLN A 118 10.56 19.20 14.46
N PRO A 119 9.58 18.58 13.78
CA PRO A 119 9.80 17.38 12.98
C PRO A 119 10.85 17.63 11.88
N LEU A 120 11.81 16.70 11.76
CA LEU A 120 12.95 16.84 10.85
C LEU A 120 12.51 16.81 9.38
N ASP A 121 11.60 15.92 9.02
CA ASP A 121 10.98 15.81 7.69
C ASP A 121 10.36 17.15 7.23
N GLN A 122 9.56 17.78 8.09
CA GLN A 122 8.88 19.04 7.79
C GLN A 122 9.88 20.18 7.65
N HIS A 123 10.91 20.19 8.49
CA HIS A 123 11.98 21.17 8.42
C HIS A 123 12.74 21.07 7.09
N LEU A 124 13.19 19.87 6.72
CA LEU A 124 13.93 19.63 5.48
C LEU A 124 13.10 20.00 4.25
N PHE A 125 11.83 19.59 4.22
CA PHE A 125 10.91 19.95 3.14
C PHE A 125 10.68 21.46 3.06
N ALA A 126 10.40 22.13 4.18
CA ALA A 126 10.14 23.56 4.20
C ALA A 126 11.35 24.37 3.71
N VAL A 127 12.56 24.02 4.14
CA VAL A 127 13.80 24.67 3.68
C VAL A 127 14.00 24.46 2.18
N GLY A 128 13.85 23.22 1.69
CA GLY A 128 13.93 22.91 0.27
C GLY A 128 12.89 23.68 -0.56
N TYR A 129 11.65 23.72 -0.11
CA TYR A 129 10.56 24.40 -0.82
C TYR A 129 10.76 25.92 -0.88
N VAL A 130 11.19 26.54 0.21
CA VAL A 130 11.54 27.98 0.22
C VAL A 130 12.72 28.25 -0.71
N ALA A 131 13.76 27.41 -0.69
CA ALA A 131 14.91 27.52 -1.59
C ALA A 131 14.49 27.41 -3.08
N TYR A 132 13.57 26.50 -3.40
CA TYR A 132 12.99 26.37 -4.74
C TYR A 132 12.32 27.66 -5.19
N LEU A 133 11.42 28.22 -4.37
CA LEU A 133 10.68 29.44 -4.69
C LEU A 133 11.62 30.64 -4.88
N LEU A 134 12.60 30.79 -3.99
CA LEU A 134 13.60 31.86 -4.09
C LEU A 134 14.47 31.71 -5.34
N SER A 135 14.97 30.51 -5.62
CA SER A 135 15.79 30.25 -6.81
C SER A 135 15.01 30.51 -8.10
N LYS A 136 13.74 30.12 -8.13
CA LYS A 136 12.85 30.37 -9.26
C LYS A 136 12.58 31.86 -9.47
N GLN A 137 12.43 32.63 -8.40
CA GLN A 137 12.20 34.07 -8.46
C GLN A 137 13.47 34.87 -8.85
N LEU A 138 14.66 34.40 -8.46
CA LEU A 138 15.90 35.17 -8.62
C LEU A 138 16.67 34.85 -9.91
N VAL A 139 16.61 33.61 -10.40
CA VAL A 139 17.50 33.13 -11.47
C VAL A 139 16.74 32.65 -12.71
N GLU A 140 15.42 32.47 -12.64
CA GLU A 140 14.55 31.97 -13.73
C GLU A 140 15.00 30.64 -14.39
N ASP A 141 15.93 29.90 -13.78
CA ASP A 141 16.37 28.57 -14.22
C ASP A 141 15.68 27.47 -13.41
N ASP A 142 14.78 26.72 -14.07
CA ASP A 142 14.01 25.63 -13.46
C ASP A 142 14.89 24.44 -13.05
N LYS A 143 16.02 24.19 -13.73
CA LYS A 143 16.96 23.13 -13.33
C LYS A 143 17.67 23.52 -12.04
N LEU A 144 18.17 24.74 -11.97
CA LEU A 144 18.82 25.26 -10.77
C LEU A 144 17.84 25.29 -9.58
N ALA A 145 16.60 25.70 -9.79
CA ALA A 145 15.57 25.71 -8.76
C ALA A 145 15.30 24.30 -8.21
N LYS A 146 15.20 23.29 -9.09
CA LYS A 146 15.06 21.89 -8.68
C LYS A 146 16.30 21.37 -7.94
N THR A 147 17.49 21.74 -8.36
CA THR A 147 18.73 21.40 -7.65
C THR A 147 18.76 22.03 -6.25
N ALA A 148 18.34 23.30 -6.13
CA ALA A 148 18.23 24.00 -4.85
C ALA A 148 17.19 23.35 -3.92
N PHE A 149 16.05 22.90 -4.48
CA PHE A 149 15.06 22.12 -3.73
C PHE A 149 15.68 20.86 -3.12
N VAL A 150 16.33 20.05 -3.96
CA VAL A 150 16.95 18.79 -3.52
C VAL A 150 18.05 19.06 -2.50
N ALA A 151 18.94 20.02 -2.75
CA ALA A 151 19.99 20.39 -1.79
C ALA A 151 19.39 20.84 -0.44
N GLY A 152 18.33 21.63 -0.45
CA GLY A 152 17.62 22.06 0.76
C GLY A 152 16.95 20.90 1.51
N CYS A 153 16.38 19.92 0.82
CA CYS A 153 15.83 18.72 1.46
C CYS A 153 16.89 17.83 2.11
N TRP A 154 18.16 17.95 1.72
CA TRP A 154 19.25 17.11 2.22
C TRP A 154 20.26 17.83 3.13
N HIS A 155 20.20 19.16 3.23
CA HIS A 155 21.24 19.98 3.87
C HIS A 155 21.57 19.54 5.31
N ASP A 156 20.56 19.18 6.10
CA ASP A 156 20.68 18.82 7.51
C ASP A 156 20.27 17.36 7.77
N MET A 157 20.38 16.48 6.77
CA MET A 157 20.06 15.06 6.90
C MET A 157 20.90 14.36 7.99
N GLY A 158 22.11 14.89 8.28
CA GLY A 158 22.97 14.41 9.36
C GLY A 158 22.36 14.50 10.76
N LYS A 159 21.26 15.24 10.95
CA LYS A 159 20.51 15.29 12.22
C LYS A 159 19.84 13.96 12.58
N ILE A 160 19.79 13.00 11.66
CA ILE A 160 19.35 11.62 11.95
C ILE A 160 20.33 10.91 12.91
N ASP A 161 21.56 11.41 13.06
CA ASP A 161 22.55 10.84 13.97
C ASP A 161 22.02 10.65 15.40
N ALA A 162 22.29 9.47 15.97
CA ALA A 162 21.81 9.10 17.29
C ALA A 162 22.38 9.98 18.40
N GLY A 163 23.62 10.44 18.27
CA GLY A 163 24.26 11.36 19.22
C GLY A 163 23.56 12.71 19.23
N PHE A 164 23.25 13.25 18.06
CA PHE A 164 22.50 14.50 17.92
C PHE A 164 21.08 14.42 18.51
N GLN A 165 20.33 13.34 18.21
CA GLN A 165 18.98 13.15 18.77
C GLN A 165 19.00 12.99 20.29
N THR A 166 19.97 12.25 20.83
CA THR A 166 20.14 12.09 22.28
C THR A 166 20.40 13.44 22.93
N TRP A 167 21.28 14.27 22.34
CA TRP A 167 21.57 15.63 22.82
C TRP A 167 20.33 16.53 22.84
N ILE A 168 19.49 16.51 21.79
CA ILE A 168 18.23 17.26 21.75
C ILE A 168 17.31 16.85 22.90
N LEU A 169 17.14 15.55 23.11
CA LEU A 169 16.26 15.01 24.16
C LEU A 169 16.75 15.39 25.55
N GLU A 170 18.05 15.33 25.81
CA GLU A 170 18.65 15.75 27.09
C GLU A 170 18.47 17.24 27.36
N LYS A 171 18.69 18.09 26.34
CA LYS A 171 18.50 19.55 26.48
C LYS A 171 17.04 19.92 26.72
N THR A 172 16.12 19.24 26.05
CA THR A 172 14.68 19.48 26.23
C THR A 172 14.22 19.06 27.63
N LYS A 173 14.76 17.96 28.18
CA LYS A 173 14.50 17.56 29.57
C LYS A 173 15.01 18.59 30.58
N LYS A 174 16.20 19.16 30.36
CA LYS A 174 16.75 20.22 31.23
C LYS A 174 15.89 21.49 31.21
N GLN A 175 15.44 21.94 30.04
CA GLN A 175 14.54 23.10 29.92
C GLN A 175 13.21 22.91 30.68
N LEU A 176 12.64 21.70 30.64
CA LEU A 176 11.41 21.39 31.39
C LEU A 176 11.60 21.40 32.91
N ILE A 177 12.81 21.13 33.40
CA ILE A 177 13.11 21.13 34.85
C ILE A 177 13.33 22.55 35.36
N ASP A 178 13.96 23.41 34.56
CA ASP A 178 14.21 24.83 34.92
C ASP A 178 12.93 25.70 34.85
N GLU A 179 11.86 25.24 34.19
CA GLU A 179 10.56 25.92 34.08
C GLU A 179 9.55 25.54 35.17
N ILE A 180 9.86 24.57 36.04
CA ILE A 180 9.02 24.20 37.18
C ILE A 180 9.54 24.95 38.42
N PRO A 181 8.73 25.80 39.09
CA PRO A 181 9.14 26.56 40.27
C PRO A 181 9.53 25.69 41.47
#